data_AF-A0A8D1C1P8-F1
#
_entry.id   AF-A0A8D1C1P8-F1
#
_cell.length_a   1.000
_cell.length_b   1.000
_cell.length_c   1.000
_cell.angle_alpha   90.00
_cell.angle_beta   90.00
_cell.angle_gamma   90.00
#
_symmetry.space_group_name_H-M   'P 1'
#
loop_
_entity.id
_entity.type
_entity.pdbx_description
1 polymer ?
#
loop_
_entity_poly.entity_id
_entity_poly.type
_entity_poly.pdbx_seq_one_letter_code
_entity_poly.pdbx_strand_id
1 'polypeptide(L)'
;MQNRKEKKDRKQMKSLRELWDNIKRTNIRIIGVSEGEEKEKGTEKIFQEIIAENFPNMGKEPLTQIQEAQQVPYKINPSRNTRRHIIIQLTKIKDKEKILKAAREKKQVSYKGIPIRLSADFSAETLQSRREWNDILNVMKGKILQPRILYPARLSFRFEGESKTFSDKQKLREFSNTKPALQQILKKLL
;
A
#
# COMPACT_ATOMS: atom_id res chain seq x y z
N MET A 1 15.86 1.09 34.51
CA MET A 1 16.70 1.22 33.28
C MET A 1 16.12 0.50 32.05
N GLN A 2 15.40 -0.63 32.20
CA GLN A 2 14.69 -1.37 31.12
C GLN A 2 13.93 -0.46 30.13
N ASN A 3 13.16 0.51 30.67
CA ASN A 3 12.24 1.35 29.91
C ASN A 3 12.95 2.37 28.97
N ARG A 4 14.24 2.69 29.19
CA ARG A 4 15.01 3.57 28.28
C ARG A 4 15.58 2.81 27.09
N LYS A 5 16.05 1.57 27.31
CA LYS A 5 16.60 0.72 26.25
C LYS A 5 15.50 0.31 25.26
N GLU A 6 14.36 -0.16 25.78
CA GLU A 6 13.20 -0.49 24.95
C GLU A 6 12.66 0.70 24.14
N LYS A 7 12.66 1.92 24.71
CA LYS A 7 12.25 3.13 23.98
C LYS A 7 13.23 3.47 22.85
N LYS A 8 14.53 3.26 23.06
CA LYS A 8 15.57 3.47 22.04
C LYS A 8 15.42 2.46 20.90
N ASP A 9 15.24 1.19 21.24
CA ASP A 9 15.10 0.09 20.27
C ASP A 9 13.84 0.28 19.41
N ARG A 10 12.70 0.64 20.03
CA ARG A 10 11.46 0.97 19.31
C ARG A 10 11.62 2.18 18.38
N LYS A 11 12.36 3.21 18.78
CA LYS A 11 12.63 4.39 17.94
C LYS A 11 13.48 4.01 16.72
N GLN A 12 14.46 3.15 16.91
CA GLN A 12 15.34 2.68 15.85
C GLN A 12 14.60 1.78 14.85
N MET A 13 13.75 0.87 15.32
CA MET A 13 12.87 0.06 14.46
C MET A 13 11.92 0.94 13.63
N LYS A 14 11.26 1.93 14.24
CA LYS A 14 10.42 2.89 13.52
C LYS A 14 11.20 3.66 12.44
N SER A 15 12.43 4.08 12.74
CA SER A 15 13.30 4.75 11.78
C SER A 15 13.68 3.86 10.59
N LEU A 16 14.00 2.59 10.83
CA LEU A 16 14.30 1.63 9.76
C LEU A 16 13.08 1.35 8.89
N ARG A 17 11.90 1.23 9.51
CA ARG A 17 10.63 1.05 8.80
C ARG A 17 10.33 2.21 7.86
N GLU A 18 10.45 3.45 8.34
CA GLU A 18 10.21 4.64 7.53
C GLU A 18 11.21 4.73 6.36
N LEU A 19 12.47 4.36 6.57
CA LEU A 19 13.48 4.33 5.52
C LEU A 19 13.18 3.27 4.45
N TRP A 20 12.78 2.06 4.86
CA TRP A 20 12.36 1.00 3.94
C TRP A 20 11.11 1.38 3.14
N ASP A 21 10.11 1.96 3.80
CA ASP A 21 8.93 2.44 3.11
C ASP A 21 9.28 3.62 2.18
N ASN A 22 10.24 4.49 2.52
CA ASN A 22 10.67 5.54 1.61
C ASN A 22 11.32 4.98 0.33
N ILE A 23 12.18 3.97 0.45
CA ILE A 23 12.79 3.27 -0.69
C ILE A 23 11.70 2.63 -1.56
N LYS A 24 10.74 1.94 -0.94
CA LYS A 24 9.63 1.26 -1.63
C LYS A 24 8.52 2.20 -2.09
N ARG A 25 8.65 3.50 -1.84
CA ARG A 25 7.57 4.47 -2.05
C ARG A 25 7.18 4.58 -3.52
N THR A 26 8.10 4.34 -4.44
CA THR A 26 7.85 4.34 -5.89
C THR A 26 7.50 2.96 -6.44
N ASN A 27 7.52 1.91 -5.62
CA ASN A 27 7.34 0.53 -6.08
C ASN A 27 5.85 0.15 -6.23
N ILE A 28 5.53 -0.53 -7.32
CA ILE A 28 4.26 -1.22 -7.57
C ILE A 28 4.51 -2.72 -7.56
N ARG A 29 3.64 -3.45 -6.87
CA ARG A 29 3.61 -4.90 -6.85
C ARG A 29 2.47 -5.41 -7.72
N ILE A 30 2.81 -6.24 -8.71
CA ILE A 30 1.89 -6.94 -9.60
C ILE A 30 1.75 -8.38 -9.10
N ILE A 31 0.52 -8.87 -9.04
CA ILE A 31 0.19 -10.22 -8.59
C ILE A 31 -0.69 -10.90 -9.64
N GLY A 32 -0.34 -12.14 -9.99
CA GLY A 32 -1.17 -12.98 -10.86
C GLY A 32 -0.62 -13.21 -12.27
N VAL A 33 0.56 -12.66 -12.60
CA VAL A 33 1.26 -12.89 -13.87
C VAL A 33 1.80 -14.32 -13.93
N SER A 34 1.70 -14.96 -15.09
CA SER A 34 2.15 -16.34 -15.33
C SER A 34 3.67 -16.46 -15.31
N GLU A 35 4.15 -17.56 -14.75
CA GLU A 35 5.57 -17.83 -14.61
C GLU A 35 6.21 -18.24 -15.94
N GLY A 36 7.23 -17.52 -16.40
CA GLY A 36 7.98 -17.84 -17.64
C GLY A 36 8.07 -16.67 -18.63
N GLU A 37 6.97 -15.95 -18.83
CA GLU A 37 6.91 -14.83 -19.79
C GLU A 37 7.84 -13.66 -19.40
N GLU A 38 8.09 -13.49 -18.10
CA GLU A 38 8.97 -12.47 -17.55
C GLU A 38 10.44 -12.65 -17.98
N LYS A 39 10.90 -13.90 -18.14
CA LYS A 39 12.29 -14.20 -18.56
C LYS A 39 12.50 -13.96 -20.05
N GLU A 40 11.43 -14.07 -20.84
CA GLU A 40 11.48 -13.98 -22.30
C GLU A 40 11.25 -12.54 -22.80
N LYS A 41 10.27 -11.83 -22.22
CA LYS A 41 9.86 -10.49 -22.66
C LYS A 41 10.42 -9.34 -21.82
N GLY A 42 10.95 -9.63 -20.63
CA GLY A 42 11.32 -8.63 -19.64
C GLY A 42 10.09 -8.11 -18.86
N THR A 43 10.30 -7.86 -17.57
CA THR A 43 9.29 -7.36 -16.62
C THR A 43 8.76 -5.96 -17.01
N GLU A 44 9.59 -5.14 -17.65
CA GLU A 44 9.22 -3.82 -18.16
C GLU A 44 8.16 -3.90 -19.27
N LYS A 45 8.36 -4.78 -20.24
CA LYS A 45 7.44 -4.97 -21.36
C LYS A 45 6.08 -5.48 -20.89
N ILE A 46 6.07 -6.39 -19.91
CA ILE A 46 4.83 -6.87 -19.28
C ILE A 46 4.09 -5.70 -18.62
N PHE A 47 4.79 -4.83 -17.90
CA PHE A 47 4.16 -3.66 -17.30
C PHE A 47 3.57 -2.72 -18.36
N GLN A 48 4.29 -2.46 -19.45
CA GLN A 48 3.79 -1.64 -20.56
C GLN A 48 2.54 -2.26 -21.21
N GLU A 49 2.53 -3.57 -21.47
CA GLU A 49 1.37 -4.30 -21.99
C GLU A 49 0.17 -4.17 -21.03
N ILE A 50 0.37 -4.33 -19.72
CA ILE A 50 -0.68 -4.15 -18.70
C ILE A 50 -1.25 -2.73 -18.73
N ILE A 51 -0.40 -1.71 -18.80
CA ILE A 51 -0.86 -0.32 -18.82
C ILE A 51 -1.61 -0.02 -20.12
N ALA A 52 -1.13 -0.49 -21.27
CA ALA A 52 -1.81 -0.31 -22.55
C ALA A 52 -3.18 -1.00 -22.59
N GLU A 53 -3.25 -2.25 -22.10
CA GLU A 53 -4.49 -3.03 -22.04
C GLU A 53 -5.52 -2.39 -21.09
N ASN A 54 -5.07 -1.82 -19.96
CA ASN A 54 -5.99 -1.39 -18.91
C ASN A 54 -6.27 0.11 -18.86
N PHE A 55 -5.29 0.93 -19.22
CA PHE A 55 -5.28 2.38 -19.04
C PHE A 55 -4.81 3.08 -20.33
N PRO A 56 -5.54 2.96 -21.45
CA PRO A 56 -5.10 3.47 -22.76
C PRO A 56 -4.87 4.99 -22.78
N ASN A 57 -5.59 5.72 -21.93
CA ASN A 57 -5.43 7.18 -21.77
C ASN A 57 -4.12 7.58 -21.06
N MET A 58 -3.40 6.65 -20.43
CA MET A 58 -2.08 6.92 -19.84
C MET A 58 -0.93 6.74 -20.82
N GLY A 59 -1.11 5.95 -21.88
CA GLY A 59 -0.04 5.62 -22.85
C GLY A 59 0.28 6.72 -23.87
N LYS A 60 -0.45 7.85 -23.87
CA LYS A 60 -0.19 9.00 -24.75
C LYS A 60 0.91 9.93 -24.24
N GLU A 61 1.19 9.91 -22.94
CA GLU A 61 2.42 10.47 -22.38
C GLU A 61 3.43 9.31 -22.30
N PRO A 62 4.69 9.48 -22.76
CA PRO A 62 5.67 8.42 -22.61
C PRO A 62 5.86 8.14 -21.12
N LEU A 63 5.39 6.99 -20.67
CA LEU A 63 5.69 6.44 -19.34
C LEU A 63 7.14 5.94 -19.38
N THR A 64 8.11 6.86 -19.53
CA THR A 64 9.56 6.65 -19.45
C THR A 64 10.02 6.34 -18.01
N GLN A 65 9.21 5.55 -17.30
CA GLN A 65 9.03 5.70 -15.85
C GLN A 65 9.46 4.47 -15.06
N ILE A 66 10.05 3.46 -15.68
CA ILE A 66 10.56 2.30 -14.95
C ILE A 66 12.04 2.55 -14.66
N GLN A 67 12.38 2.60 -13.37
CA GLN A 67 13.77 2.70 -12.93
C GLN A 67 14.39 1.31 -12.76
N GLU A 68 13.59 0.35 -12.29
CA GLU A 68 14.00 -1.03 -12.15
C GLU A 68 12.78 -1.94 -12.11
N ALA A 69 12.88 -3.13 -12.66
CA ALA A 69 11.80 -4.11 -12.68
C ALA A 69 12.33 -5.45 -12.19
N GLN A 70 12.29 -5.66 -10.88
CA GLN A 70 12.85 -6.83 -10.23
C GLN A 70 11.78 -7.86 -9.87
N GLN A 71 12.20 -9.12 -9.95
CA GLN A 71 11.43 -10.23 -9.43
C GLN A 71 11.85 -10.49 -7.98
N VAL A 72 10.86 -10.69 -7.09
CA VAL A 72 11.18 -11.04 -5.70
C VAL A 72 11.84 -12.43 -5.67
N PRO A 73 13.06 -12.56 -5.14
CA PRO A 73 13.77 -13.83 -5.13
C PRO A 73 13.06 -14.87 -4.26
N TYR A 74 13.21 -16.13 -4.66
CA TYR A 74 12.65 -17.30 -4.01
C TYR A 74 13.15 -17.45 -2.56
N LYS A 75 12.23 -17.49 -1.59
CA LYS A 75 12.52 -17.98 -0.23
C LYS A 75 11.66 -19.22 0.06
N ILE A 76 12.29 -20.39 -0.07
CA ILE A 76 12.03 -21.61 0.72
C ILE A 76 10.60 -22.17 0.60
N ASN A 77 10.16 -22.65 -0.58
CA ASN A 77 9.31 -23.87 -0.71
C ASN A 77 9.04 -24.23 -2.20
N PRO A 78 9.51 -25.38 -2.72
CA PRO A 78 9.28 -25.76 -4.12
C PRO A 78 7.83 -26.18 -4.40
N SER A 79 7.05 -26.43 -3.36
CA SER A 79 5.69 -27.00 -3.43
C SER A 79 4.56 -25.96 -3.54
N ARG A 80 4.87 -24.65 -3.46
CA ARG A 80 3.86 -23.59 -3.63
C ARG A 80 3.88 -23.06 -5.05
N ASN A 81 2.97 -23.54 -5.90
CA ASN A 81 2.67 -23.03 -7.24
C ASN A 81 2.01 -21.63 -7.23
N THR A 82 2.36 -20.76 -6.28
CA THR A 82 1.86 -19.39 -6.23
C THR A 82 2.62 -18.52 -7.21
N ARG A 83 1.87 -17.96 -8.17
CA ARG A 83 2.37 -17.01 -9.18
C ARG A 83 3.24 -15.92 -8.55
N ARG A 84 4.46 -15.73 -9.09
CA ARG A 84 5.45 -14.76 -8.58
C ARG A 84 4.89 -13.33 -8.59
N HIS A 85 5.41 -12.49 -7.70
CA HIS A 85 5.09 -11.07 -7.69
C HIS A 85 6.19 -10.31 -8.42
N ILE A 86 5.79 -9.44 -9.35
CA ILE A 86 6.69 -8.51 -10.02
C ILE A 86 6.71 -7.22 -9.21
N ILE A 87 7.90 -6.69 -8.94
CA ILE A 87 8.07 -5.35 -8.38
C ILE A 87 8.59 -4.44 -9.48
N ILE A 88 7.80 -3.41 -9.81
CA ILE A 88 8.18 -2.35 -10.73
C ILE A 88 8.47 -1.10 -9.90
N GLN A 89 9.70 -0.62 -9.94
CA GLN A 89 10.10 0.66 -9.36
C GLN A 89 9.89 1.76 -10.37
N LEU A 90 9.07 2.76 -10.01
CA LEU A 90 8.83 3.92 -10.86
C LEU A 90 9.80 5.06 -10.55
N THR A 91 10.05 5.94 -11.52
CA THR A 91 10.91 7.12 -11.32
C THR A 91 10.23 8.20 -10.48
N LYS A 92 8.91 8.36 -10.61
CA LYS A 92 8.14 9.38 -9.88
C LYS A 92 6.99 8.76 -9.09
N ILE A 93 6.80 9.29 -7.87
CA ILE A 93 5.71 8.87 -6.97
C ILE A 93 4.33 9.25 -7.55
N LYS A 94 4.23 10.38 -8.26
CA LYS A 94 2.98 10.85 -8.87
C LYS A 94 2.40 9.81 -9.85
N ASP A 95 3.26 9.16 -10.60
CA ASP A 95 2.86 8.16 -11.59
C ASP A 95 2.35 6.89 -10.92
N LYS A 96 3.04 6.44 -9.86
CA LYS A 96 2.55 5.35 -9.01
C LYS A 96 1.15 5.63 -8.49
N GLU A 97 0.93 6.82 -7.96
CA GLU A 97 -0.38 7.22 -7.39
C GLU A 97 -1.47 7.27 -8.47
N LYS A 98 -1.15 7.81 -9.66
CA LYS A 98 -2.05 7.84 -10.83
C LYS A 98 -2.46 6.43 -11.26
N ILE A 99 -1.50 5.51 -11.39
CA ILE A 99 -1.73 4.12 -11.81
C ILE A 99 -2.57 3.36 -10.77
N LEU A 100 -2.19 3.44 -9.48
CA LEU A 100 -2.94 2.75 -8.42
C LEU A 100 -4.35 3.35 -8.23
N LYS A 101 -4.54 4.64 -8.49
CA LYS A 101 -5.87 5.27 -8.48
C LYS A 101 -6.72 4.74 -9.63
N ALA A 102 -6.21 4.73 -10.85
CA ALA A 102 -6.94 4.20 -12.00
C ALA A 102 -7.26 2.71 -11.85
N ALA A 103 -6.33 1.92 -11.30
CA ALA A 103 -6.57 0.51 -11.01
C ALA A 103 -7.73 0.30 -10.02
N ARG A 104 -7.86 1.17 -9.00
CA ARG A 104 -9.00 1.12 -8.05
C ARG A 104 -10.31 1.53 -8.70
N GLU A 105 -10.29 2.55 -9.56
CA GLU A 105 -11.49 3.04 -10.28
C GLU A 105 -12.01 1.99 -11.27
N LYS A 106 -11.10 1.32 -12.00
CA LYS A 106 -11.44 0.25 -12.94
C LYS A 106 -11.95 -1.02 -12.26
N LYS A 107 -11.57 -1.27 -10.99
CA LYS A 107 -11.88 -2.47 -10.16
C LYS A 107 -11.28 -3.79 -10.67
N GLN A 108 -11.30 -4.05 -11.97
CA GLN A 108 -10.76 -5.25 -12.59
C GLN A 108 -9.62 -4.89 -13.55
N VAL A 109 -8.42 -5.37 -13.25
CA VAL A 109 -7.24 -5.22 -14.10
C VAL A 109 -6.92 -6.60 -14.66
N SER A 110 -6.71 -6.70 -15.97
CA SER A 110 -6.37 -7.96 -16.65
C SER A 110 -5.00 -7.88 -17.32
N TYR A 111 -4.42 -9.03 -17.59
CA TYR A 111 -3.28 -9.17 -18.48
C TYR A 111 -3.53 -10.39 -19.36
N LYS A 112 -3.65 -10.19 -20.68
CA LYS A 112 -4.00 -11.26 -21.63
C LYS A 112 -5.27 -12.02 -21.22
N GLY A 113 -6.28 -11.29 -20.74
CA GLY A 113 -7.53 -11.87 -20.26
C GLY A 113 -7.47 -12.53 -18.87
N ILE A 114 -6.29 -12.64 -18.24
CA ILE A 114 -6.13 -13.17 -16.88
C ILE A 114 -6.26 -12.03 -15.87
N PRO A 115 -7.12 -12.15 -14.83
CA PRO A 115 -7.23 -11.11 -13.82
C PRO A 115 -5.94 -11.00 -13.00
N ILE A 116 -5.45 -9.78 -12.82
CA ILE A 116 -4.27 -9.44 -12.04
C ILE A 116 -4.60 -8.38 -10.99
N ARG A 117 -3.74 -8.28 -9.97
CA ARG A 117 -3.86 -7.25 -8.92
C ARG A 117 -2.63 -6.35 -8.91
N LEU A 118 -2.87 -5.05 -9.03
CA LEU A 118 -1.87 -4.01 -8.80
C LEU A 118 -1.99 -3.47 -7.37
N SER A 119 -0.88 -3.38 -6.65
CA SER A 119 -0.84 -2.92 -5.27
C SER A 119 0.43 -2.12 -4.99
N ALA A 120 0.42 -1.28 -3.95
CA ALA A 120 1.64 -0.63 -3.49
C ALA A 120 2.52 -1.64 -2.73
N ASP A 121 3.84 -1.57 -2.93
CA ASP A 121 4.79 -2.31 -2.09
C ASP A 121 4.99 -1.58 -0.75
N PHE A 122 5.03 -2.35 0.33
CA PHE A 122 5.15 -1.88 1.71
C PHE A 122 6.03 -2.85 2.50
N SER A 123 6.65 -2.38 3.59
CA SER A 123 7.23 -3.28 4.59
C SER A 123 6.15 -4.15 5.27
N ALA A 124 6.55 -5.31 5.81
CA ALA A 124 5.63 -6.22 6.49
C ALA A 124 4.92 -5.56 7.68
N GLU A 125 5.66 -4.75 8.46
CA GLU A 125 5.12 -3.97 9.56
C GLU A 125 4.07 -2.95 9.08
N THR A 126 4.31 -2.28 7.95
CA THR A 126 3.35 -1.34 7.36
C THR A 126 2.12 -2.03 6.81
N LEU A 127 2.26 -3.21 6.22
CA LEU A 127 1.11 -4.04 5.85
C LEU A 127 0.27 -4.41 7.07
N GLN A 128 0.92 -4.80 8.18
CA GLN A 128 0.23 -5.15 9.41
C GLN A 128 -0.51 -3.95 10.00
N SER A 129 0.15 -2.80 10.16
CA SER A 129 -0.52 -1.57 10.64
C SER A 129 -1.68 -1.16 9.74
N ARG A 130 -1.56 -1.32 8.41
CA ARG A 130 -2.68 -1.03 7.48
C ARG A 130 -3.87 -1.96 7.65
N ARG A 131 -3.65 -3.24 8.00
CA ARG A 131 -4.74 -4.19 8.28
C ARG A 131 -5.50 -3.75 9.52
N GLU A 132 -4.80 -3.40 10.59
CA GLU A 132 -5.41 -2.87 11.81
C GLU A 132 -6.21 -1.59 11.54
N TRP A 133 -5.70 -0.72 10.68
CA TRP A 133 -6.44 0.47 10.25
C TRP A 133 -7.67 0.16 9.38
N ASN A 134 -7.67 -0.93 8.60
CA ASN A 134 -8.81 -1.29 7.75
C ASN A 134 -10.05 -1.65 8.58
N ASP A 135 -9.88 -2.31 9.72
CA ASP A 135 -10.99 -2.64 10.63
C ASP A 135 -11.64 -1.36 11.16
N ILE A 136 -10.82 -0.39 11.58
CA ILE A 136 -11.25 0.94 12.02
C ILE A 136 -11.93 1.70 10.89
N LEU A 137 -11.35 1.67 9.70
CA LEU A 137 -11.92 2.34 8.54
C LEU A 137 -13.28 1.75 8.16
N ASN A 138 -13.48 0.44 8.28
CA ASN A 138 -14.76 -0.20 7.99
C ASN A 138 -15.85 0.21 8.97
N VAL A 139 -15.53 0.45 10.25
CA VAL A 139 -16.50 0.99 11.23
C VAL A 139 -16.76 2.48 11.02
N MET A 140 -15.76 3.24 10.57
CA MET A 140 -15.93 4.66 10.23
C MET A 140 -16.65 4.88 8.88
N LYS A 141 -16.67 3.88 7.98
CA LYS A 141 -17.41 3.93 6.71
C LYS A 141 -18.91 4.10 6.98
N GLY A 142 -19.54 5.03 6.26
CA GLY A 142 -20.95 5.37 6.44
C GLY A 142 -21.23 6.50 7.45
N LYS A 143 -20.19 7.07 8.08
CA LYS A 143 -20.27 8.32 8.85
C LYS A 143 -19.70 9.49 8.04
N ILE A 144 -20.00 10.73 8.45
CA ILE A 144 -19.54 11.99 7.80
C ILE A 144 -18.02 12.23 8.03
N LEU A 145 -17.26 11.20 8.42
CA LEU A 145 -15.85 11.30 8.81
C LEU A 145 -14.87 11.22 7.64
N GLN A 146 -15.30 10.78 6.45
CA GLN A 146 -14.46 10.66 5.26
C GLN A 146 -13.08 10.00 5.52
N PRO A 147 -13.03 8.80 6.13
CA PRO A 147 -11.77 8.19 6.54
C PRO A 147 -10.90 7.79 5.35
N ARG A 148 -9.59 8.00 5.47
CA ARG A 148 -8.56 7.69 4.46
C ARG A 148 -7.32 7.12 5.14
N ILE A 149 -6.70 6.11 4.54
CA ILE A 149 -5.38 5.61 4.97
C ILE A 149 -4.31 6.24 4.08
N LEU A 150 -3.49 7.10 4.66
CA LEU A 150 -2.37 7.76 4.03
C LEU A 150 -1.09 6.91 4.09
N TYR A 151 -0.15 7.23 3.21
CA TYR A 151 1.19 6.63 3.20
C TYR A 151 2.00 7.02 4.46
N PRO A 152 2.82 6.13 5.04
CA PRO A 152 2.87 4.68 4.79
C PRO A 152 1.75 3.92 5.51
N ALA A 153 1.33 4.29 6.72
CA ALA A 153 0.19 3.70 7.45
C ALA A 153 -0.40 4.68 8.47
N ARG A 154 -0.98 5.79 7.99
CA ARG A 154 -1.61 6.80 8.85
C ARG A 154 -3.10 6.87 8.58
N LEU A 155 -3.93 6.80 9.61
CA LEU A 155 -5.37 7.02 9.49
C LEU A 155 -5.65 8.52 9.54
N SER A 156 -6.37 9.03 8.54
CA SER A 156 -6.84 10.40 8.48
C SER A 156 -8.35 10.43 8.33
N PHE A 157 -9.02 11.32 9.06
CA PHE A 157 -10.47 11.53 8.95
C PHE A 157 -10.82 12.96 9.35
N ARG A 158 -11.95 13.44 8.83
CA ARG A 158 -12.51 14.75 9.18
C ARG A 158 -13.37 14.60 10.44
N PHE A 159 -13.13 15.43 11.44
CA PHE A 159 -13.88 15.46 12.69
C PHE A 159 -14.00 16.91 13.17
N GLU A 160 -15.22 17.34 13.50
CA GLU A 160 -15.50 18.73 13.92
C GLU A 160 -14.96 19.78 12.93
N GLY A 161 -15.02 19.49 11.62
CA GLY A 161 -14.54 20.40 10.57
C GLY A 161 -13.06 20.27 10.24
N GLU A 162 -12.24 19.71 11.13
CA GLU A 162 -10.78 19.59 10.95
C GLU A 162 -10.35 18.19 10.48
N SER A 163 -9.26 18.12 9.72
CA SER A 163 -8.64 16.84 9.38
C SER A 163 -7.69 16.38 10.48
N LYS A 164 -7.99 15.25 11.13
CA LYS A 164 -7.12 14.63 12.13
C LYS A 164 -6.36 13.47 11.49
N THR A 165 -5.09 13.29 11.87
CA THR A 165 -4.23 12.23 11.32
C THR A 165 -3.45 11.53 12.42
N PHE A 166 -3.53 10.21 12.47
CA PHE A 166 -2.91 9.36 13.49
C PHE A 166 -2.00 8.32 12.84
N SER A 167 -0.79 8.15 13.38
CA SER A 167 0.14 7.09 12.97
C SER A 167 0.10 5.87 13.88
N ASP A 168 -0.54 5.98 15.05
CA ASP A 168 -0.56 4.95 16.08
C ASP A 168 -1.98 4.80 16.64
N LYS A 169 -2.42 3.55 16.84
CA LYS A 169 -3.73 3.21 17.40
C LYS A 169 -3.87 3.70 18.84
N GLN A 170 -2.79 3.72 19.62
CA GLN A 170 -2.82 4.22 21.00
C GLN A 170 -3.16 5.71 21.05
N LYS A 171 -2.56 6.53 20.17
CA LYS A 171 -2.87 7.96 20.08
C LYS A 171 -4.31 8.21 19.63
N LEU A 172 -4.84 7.36 18.74
CA LEU A 172 -6.25 7.42 18.37
C LEU A 172 -7.15 7.09 19.57
N ARG A 173 -6.78 6.09 20.39
CA ARG A 173 -7.51 5.72 21.60
C ARG A 173 -7.55 6.85 22.63
N GLU A 174 -6.39 7.46 22.90
CA GLU A 174 -6.28 8.62 23.78
C GLU A 174 -7.15 9.79 23.29
N PHE A 175 -7.13 10.09 21.99
CA PHE A 175 -7.98 11.11 21.38
C PHE A 175 -9.47 10.74 21.41
N SER A 176 -9.80 9.47 21.20
CA SER A 176 -11.18 9.00 21.24
C SER A 176 -11.78 9.09 22.65
N ASN A 177 -10.97 8.90 23.69
CA ASN A 177 -11.43 8.98 25.08
C ASN A 177 -11.82 10.40 25.51
N THR A 178 -11.27 11.43 24.87
CA THR A 178 -11.64 12.84 25.15
C THR A 178 -12.86 13.31 24.35
N LYS A 179 -13.38 12.49 23.42
CA LYS A 179 -14.45 12.85 22.49
C LYS A 179 -15.56 11.78 22.52
N PRO A 180 -16.63 11.97 23.30
CA PRO A 180 -17.69 10.96 23.50
C PRO A 180 -18.31 10.43 22.20
N ALA A 181 -18.56 11.32 21.22
CA ALA A 181 -19.12 10.93 19.92
C ALA A 181 -18.19 9.99 19.13
N LEU A 182 -16.87 10.21 19.20
CA LEU A 182 -15.89 9.36 18.56
C LEU A 182 -15.71 8.03 19.33
N GLN A 183 -15.73 8.11 20.66
CA GLN A 183 -15.68 6.93 21.54
C GLN A 183 -16.83 5.97 21.28
N GLN A 184 -18.06 6.48 21.12
CA GLN A 184 -19.22 5.65 20.84
C GLN A 184 -19.10 4.90 19.51
N ILE A 185 -18.51 5.54 18.49
CA ILE A 185 -18.27 4.94 17.17
C ILE A 185 -17.18 3.86 17.25
N LEU A 186 -16.12 4.08 18.03
CA LEU A 186 -14.94 3.21 18.05
C LEU A 186 -14.91 2.21 19.23
N LYS A 187 -15.95 2.18 20.06
CA LYS A 187 -16.04 1.40 21.32
C LYS A 187 -15.76 -0.10 21.18
N LYS A 188 -15.97 -0.68 20.00
CA LYS A 188 -15.72 -2.11 19.72
C LYS A 188 -14.31 -2.42 19.19
N LEU A 189 -13.50 -1.41 18.88
CA LEU A 189 -12.24 -1.58 18.14
C LEU A 189 -10.98 -1.06 18.84
N LEU A 190 -11.11 -0.14 19.80
CA LEU A 190 -10.01 0.51 20.52
C LEU A 190 -9.99 0.10 22.01
#